data_AF-A0A7X8JVR2-F1
#
_entry.id   AF-A0A7X8JVR2-F1
#
_cell.length_a   1.000
_cell.length_b   1.000
_cell.length_c   1.000
_cell.angle_alpha   90.00
_cell.angle_beta   90.00
_cell.angle_gamma   90.00
#
_symmetry.space_group_name_H-M   'P 1'
#
loop_
_entity.id
_entity.type
_entity.pdbx_description
1 polymer ?
#
loop_
_entity_poly.entity_id
_entity_poly.type
_entity_poly.pdbx_seq_one_letter_code
_entity_poly.pdbx_strand_id
1 'polypeptide(L)'
;MMYAKIRLLSESVKFIELCQGNVLNGKINICTYSLLSDIKIDFLKNFLNTEMSDLYIDRDFLNRIRKLFTINYLIKSRGFSDVKMNLN
;
A
#
# COMPACT_ATOMS: atom_id res chain seq x y z
N MET A 1 -0.27 10.68 22.18
CA MET A 1 -0.91 10.66 20.84
C MET A 1 0.03 10.18 19.74
N MET A 2 1.30 10.61 19.73
CA MET A 2 2.33 10.24 18.75
C MET A 2 2.56 8.73 18.61
N TYR A 3 2.64 7.98 19.73
CA TYR A 3 2.77 6.52 19.70
C TYR A 3 1.60 5.83 18.99
N ALA A 4 0.37 6.28 19.23
CA ALA A 4 -0.81 5.72 18.57
C ALA A 4 -0.80 5.99 17.06
N LYS A 5 -0.37 7.19 16.64
CA LYS A 5 -0.18 7.54 15.22
C LYS A 5 0.85 6.63 14.55
N ILE A 6 2.02 6.43 15.17
CA ILE A 6 3.08 5.54 14.65
C ILE A 6 2.60 4.09 14.59
N ARG A 7 1.90 3.61 15.62
CA ARG A 7 1.36 2.25 15.65
C ARG A 7 0.32 2.05 14.55
N LEU A 8 -0.60 3.01 14.37
CA LEU A 8 -1.60 2.97 13.30
C LEU A 8 -0.94 2.94 11.92
N LEU A 9 0.10 3.73 11.71
CA LEU A 9 0.87 3.76 10.46
C LEU A 9 1.55 2.40 10.21
N SER A 10 2.20 1.85 11.23
CA SER A 10 2.88 0.54 11.17
C SER A 10 1.91 -0.60 10.84
N GLU A 11 0.76 -0.66 11.51
CA GLU A 11 -0.25 -1.69 11.24
C GLU A 11 -0.90 -1.51 9.85
N SER A 12 -1.06 -0.27 9.38
CA SER A 12 -1.56 -0.01 8.03
C SER A 12 -0.58 -0.47 6.95
N VAL A 13 0.71 -0.21 7.13
CA VAL A 13 1.78 -0.70 6.24
C VAL A 13 1.81 -2.22 6.22
N LYS A 14 1.82 -2.87 7.38
CA LYS A 14 1.81 -4.35 7.49
C LYS A 14 0.61 -4.97 6.77
N PHE A 15 -0.57 -4.39 6.93
CA PHE A 15 -1.78 -4.90 6.27
C PHE A 15 -1.65 -4.85 4.75
N ILE A 16 -1.20 -3.73 4.19
CA ILE A 16 -1.05 -3.59 2.74
C ILE A 16 -0.01 -4.57 2.21
N GLU A 17 1.12 -4.75 2.90
CA GLU A 17 2.14 -5.73 2.52
C GLU A 17 1.59 -7.17 2.50
N LEU A 18 0.73 -7.53 3.46
CA LEU A 18 0.05 -8.82 3.47
C LEU A 18 -0.86 -8.98 2.24
N CYS A 19 -1.62 -7.93 1.88
CA CYS A 19 -2.42 -7.93 0.66
C CYS A 19 -1.55 -8.04 -0.61
N GLN A 20 -0.42 -7.34 -0.66
CA GLN A 20 0.55 -7.40 -1.77
C GLN A 20 1.14 -8.80 -1.91
N GLY A 21 1.56 -9.43 -0.82
CA GLY A 21 2.03 -10.80 -0.82
C GLY A 21 0.97 -11.79 -1.31
N ASN A 22 -0.28 -11.62 -0.92
CA ASN A 22 -1.36 -12.51 -1.36
C ASN A 22 -1.69 -12.34 -2.85
N VAL A 23 -1.70 -11.13 -3.39
CA VAL A 23 -1.98 -10.93 -4.83
C VAL A 23 -0.81 -11.36 -5.70
N LEU A 24 0.44 -11.10 -5.28
CA LEU A 24 1.63 -11.53 -6.02
C LEU A 24 1.79 -13.05 -6.06
N ASN A 25 1.30 -13.76 -5.04
CA ASN A 25 1.27 -15.22 -5.01
C ASN A 25 -0.01 -15.83 -5.63
N GLY A 26 -0.86 -15.02 -6.26
CA GLY A 26 -2.10 -15.48 -6.91
C GLY A 26 -3.20 -15.97 -5.94
N LYS A 27 -3.07 -15.72 -4.63
CA LYS A 27 -4.07 -16.13 -3.62
C LYS A 27 -5.32 -15.26 -3.64
N ILE A 28 -5.18 -14.01 -4.05
CA ILE A 28 -6.30 -13.08 -4.29
C ILE A 28 -6.12 -12.41 -5.65
N ASN A 29 -7.23 -12.04 -6.29
CA ASN A 29 -7.19 -11.29 -7.54
C ASN A 29 -6.98 -9.79 -7.30
N ILE A 30 -6.75 -9.04 -8.39
CA ILE A 30 -6.46 -7.60 -8.33
C ILE A 30 -7.66 -6.79 -7.82
N CYS A 31 -8.89 -7.22 -8.12
CA CYS A 31 -10.10 -6.56 -7.62
C CYS A 31 -10.21 -6.67 -6.10
N THR A 32 -9.99 -7.87 -5.54
CA THR A 32 -9.95 -8.10 -4.09
C THR A 32 -8.79 -7.35 -3.44
N TYR A 33 -7.62 -7.33 -4.07
CA TYR A 33 -6.48 -6.53 -3.61
C TYR A 33 -6.85 -5.04 -3.50
N SER A 34 -7.48 -4.49 -4.55
CA SER A 34 -7.85 -3.08 -4.60
C SER A 34 -8.91 -2.75 -3.54
N LEU A 35 -9.93 -3.61 -3.40
CA LEU A 35 -10.96 -3.48 -2.37
C LEU A 35 -10.38 -3.42 -0.95
N LEU A 36 -9.39 -4.27 -0.65
CA LEU A 36 -8.79 -4.33 0.68
C LEU A 36 -7.78 -3.21 0.95
N SER A 37 -7.00 -2.82 -0.07
CA SER A 37 -5.80 -1.99 0.12
C SER A 37 -5.98 -0.52 -0.20
N ASP A 38 -6.91 -0.14 -1.10
CA ASP A 38 -6.98 1.23 -1.64
C ASP A 38 -7.23 2.29 -0.57
N ILE A 39 -8.23 2.06 0.29
CA ILE A 39 -8.54 2.99 1.39
C ILE A 39 -7.33 3.20 2.32
N LYS A 40 -6.55 2.14 2.57
CA LYS A 40 -5.37 2.23 3.42
C LYS A 40 -4.19 2.89 2.71
N ILE A 41 -4.03 2.66 1.42
CA ILE A 41 -3.01 3.34 0.60
C ILE A 41 -3.30 4.84 0.56
N ASP A 42 -4.56 5.23 0.41
CA ASP A 42 -4.95 6.64 0.42
C ASP A 42 -4.80 7.27 1.80
N PHE A 43 -5.14 6.53 2.87
CA PHE A 43 -4.80 6.92 4.24
C PHE A 43 -3.29 7.16 4.40
N LEU A 44 -2.43 6.26 3.93
CA LEU A 44 -0.97 6.44 4.02
C LEU A 44 -0.50 7.69 3.27
N LYS A 45 -0.98 7.92 2.03
CA LYS A 45 -0.61 9.11 1.25
C LYS A 45 -1.02 10.40 1.97
N ASN A 46 -2.27 10.46 2.43
CA ASN A 46 -2.79 11.63 3.13
C ASN A 46 -2.01 11.88 4.42
N PHE A 47 -1.78 10.83 5.21
CA PHE A 47 -1.03 10.91 6.45
C PHE A 47 0.41 11.44 6.24
N LEU A 48 1.10 10.95 5.20
CA LEU A 48 2.45 11.43 4.88
C LEU A 48 2.47 12.89 4.40
N ASN A 49 1.39 13.35 3.75
CA ASN A 49 1.30 14.72 3.27
C ASN A 49 0.97 15.72 4.38
N THR A 50 0.18 15.31 5.39
CA THR A 50 -0.35 16.25 6.39
C THR A 50 0.31 16.16 7.76
N GLU A 51 0.86 15.01 8.14
CA GLU A 51 1.28 14.74 9.52
C GLU A 51 2.77 14.35 9.64
N MET A 52 3.50 14.26 8.52
CA MET A 52 4.86 13.73 8.51
C MET A 52 5.89 14.66 9.16
N SER A 53 5.66 15.98 9.17
CA SER A 53 6.51 16.95 9.85
C SER A 53 6.58 16.73 11.36
N ASP A 54 5.51 16.15 11.92
CA ASP A 54 5.31 16.03 13.38
C ASP A 54 5.72 14.65 13.91
N LEU A 55 6.27 13.79 13.03
CA LEU A 55 6.61 12.41 13.34
C LEU A 55 8.07 12.10 13.02
N TYR A 56 8.79 11.64 14.03
CA TYR A 56 10.08 10.99 13.82
C TYR A 56 9.85 9.59 13.23
N ILE A 57 9.97 9.49 11.91
CA ILE A 57 9.95 8.24 11.17
C ILE A 57 11.39 7.92 10.78
N ASP A 58 11.88 6.75 11.17
CA ASP A 58 13.22 6.33 10.78
C ASP A 58 13.31 6.08 9.26
N ARG A 59 14.55 6.12 8.74
CA ARG A 59 14.82 5.99 7.31
C ARG A 59 14.36 4.64 6.75
N ASP A 60 14.45 3.57 7.53
CA ASP A 60 14.12 2.22 7.08
C ASP A 60 12.61 2.04 6.92
N PHE A 61 11.84 2.59 7.86
CA PHE A 61 10.40 2.61 7.79
C PHE A 61 9.91 3.48 6.63
N LEU A 62 10.53 4.63 6.39
CA LEU A 62 10.22 5.44 5.21
C LEU A 62 10.52 4.70 3.90
N ASN A 63 11.65 3.99 3.83
CA ASN A 63 12.00 3.17 2.67
C ASN A 63 11.01 2.02 2.46
N ARG A 64 10.50 1.42 3.54
CA ARG A 64 9.46 0.39 3.49
C ARG A 64 8.17 0.92 2.89
N ILE A 65 7.71 2.10 3.31
CA ILE A 65 6.54 2.77 2.73
C ILE A 65 6.74 3.06 1.23
N ARG A 66 7.91 3.57 0.84
CA ARG A 66 8.22 3.84 -0.58
C ARG A 66 8.13 2.56 -1.42
N LYS A 67 8.74 1.47 -0.96
CA LYS A 67 8.65 0.15 -1.61
C LYS A 67 7.20 -0.32 -1.74
N LEU A 68 6.40 -0.16 -0.68
CA LEU A 68 4.98 -0.49 -0.70
C LEU A 68 4.25 0.27 -1.82
N PHE A 69 4.49 1.58 -1.98
CA PHE A 69 3.87 2.33 -3.08
C PHE A 69 4.36 1.88 -4.46
N THR A 70 5.64 1.57 -4.62
CA THR A 70 6.19 1.01 -5.87
C THR A 70 5.53 -0.31 -6.22
N ILE A 71 5.41 -1.24 -5.26
CA ILE A 71 4.77 -2.54 -5.48
C ILE A 71 3.30 -2.38 -5.85
N ASN A 72 2.57 -1.47 -5.18
CA ASN A 72 1.18 -1.17 -5.53
C ASN A 72 1.06 -0.68 -6.98
N TYR A 73 1.94 0.23 -7.41
CA TYR A 73 1.97 0.68 -8.81
C TYR A 73 2.22 -0.48 -9.78
N LEU A 74 3.14 -1.39 -9.46
CA LEU A 74 3.43 -2.56 -10.30
C LEU A 74 2.27 -3.55 -10.38
N ILE A 75 1.59 -3.84 -9.25
CA ILE A 75 0.41 -4.73 -9.24
C ILE A 75 -0.70 -4.14 -10.10
N LYS A 76 -1.00 -2.85 -9.92
CA LYS A 76 -2.07 -2.19 -10.67
C LYS A 76 -1.74 -2.03 -12.15
N SER A 77 -0.50 -1.67 -12.50
CA SER A 77 -0.09 -1.57 -13.91
C SER A 77 -0.12 -2.91 -14.65
N ARG A 78 0.23 -4.02 -13.98
CA ARG A 78 0.05 -5.38 -14.54
C ARG A 78 -1.43 -5.77 -14.70
N GLY A 79 -2.29 -5.36 -13.77
CA GLY A 79 -3.74 -5.57 -13.93
C GLY A 79 -4.33 -4.85 -15.14
N PHE A 80 -3.81 -3.66 -15.48
CA PHE A 80 -4.23 -2.93 -16.67
C PHE A 80 -3.82 -3.61 -17.99
N SER A 81 -2.73 -4.39 -18.02
CA SER A 81 -2.34 -5.15 -19.22
C SER A 81 -3.24 -6.37 -19.44
N ASP A 82 -3.62 -7.09 -18.39
CA ASP A 82 -4.46 -8.28 -18.51
C ASP A 82 -5.92 -7.95 -18.88
N VAL A 83 -6.44 -6.79 -18.46
CA VAL A 83 -7.79 -6.34 -18.86
C VAL A 83 -7.85 -5.90 -20.32
N LYS A 84 -6.78 -5.28 -20.86
CA LYS A 84 -6.72 -4.89 -22.28
C LYS A 84 -6.66 -6.08 -23.24
N MET A 85 -6.07 -7.20 -22.83
CA MET A 85 -6.03 -8.41 -23.67
C MET A 85 -7.37 -9.15 -23.77
N ASN A 86 -8.29 -8.93 -22.83
CA ASN A 86 -9.61 -9.57 -22.82
C ASN A 86 -10.72 -8.75 -23.52
N LEU A 87 -10.35 -7.63 -24.17
CA LEU A 87 -11.28 -6.73 -24.87
C LEU A 87 -10.95 -6.54 -26.36
N ASN A 88 -10.02 -7.33 -26.91
CA ASN A 88 -9.68 -7.35 -28.34
C ASN A 88 -10.04 -8.70 -28.96
#